data_AF-A0A7X7R1W2-F1
#
_entry.id   AF-A0A7X7R1W2-F1
#
_cell.length_a   1.000
_cell.length_b   1.000
_cell.length_c   1.000
_cell.angle_alpha   90.00
_cell.angle_beta   90.00
_cell.angle_gamma   90.00
#
_symmetry.space_group_name_H-M   'P 1'
#
loop_
_entity.id
_entity.type
_entity.pdbx_description
1 polymer ?
#
loop_
_entity_poly.entity_id
_entity_poly.type
_entity_poly.pdbx_seq_one_letter_code
_entity_poly.pdbx_strand_id
1 'polypeptide(L)'
;GVDKTNKTKGTVWSVGLSRIAGSNIDNPVEAISLDELLFVVKKSSNLYFDEELPGWHMYGTDIVWEALKKKMNSYIINAPVIHNSLPIFYFDKDFKKSYFFIRKKWRKHLPIKTTCVMISRFALKFLIKNKINQIRNVKNKRNNYKRCCNPVKLAVELGYENA
;
A
#
# COMPACT_ATOMS: atom_id res chain seq x y z
N GLY A 1 -3.74 -5.72 -0.84
CA GLY A 1 -4.63 -4.61 -0.39
C GLY A 1 -5.21 -4.90 0.98
N VAL A 2 -6.19 -4.12 1.43
CA VAL A 2 -6.90 -4.32 2.69
C VAL A 2 -8.39 -4.53 2.42
N ASP A 3 -8.99 -5.54 3.06
CA ASP A 3 -10.40 -5.88 2.93
C ASP A 3 -11.31 -5.08 3.89
N LYS A 4 -12.63 -5.24 3.75
CA LYS A 4 -13.64 -4.61 4.63
C LYS A 4 -13.51 -4.96 6.12
N THR A 5 -12.81 -6.05 6.45
CA THR A 5 -12.51 -6.45 7.84
C THR A 5 -11.20 -5.88 8.37
N ASN A 6 -10.57 -4.95 7.63
CA ASN A 6 -9.27 -4.37 7.92
C ASN A 6 -8.10 -5.37 7.90
N LYS A 7 -8.26 -6.53 7.23
CA LYS A 7 -7.20 -7.52 7.06
C LYS A 7 -6.48 -7.31 5.73
N THR A 8 -5.15 -7.48 5.74
CA THR A 8 -4.34 -7.44 4.52
C THR A 8 -4.53 -8.75 3.73
N LYS A 9 -4.90 -8.63 2.45
CA LYS A 9 -5.16 -9.73 1.52
C LYS A 9 -4.32 -9.58 0.24
N GLY A 10 -4.18 -10.69 -0.47
CA GLY A 10 -3.30 -10.81 -1.63
C GLY A 10 -1.88 -11.20 -1.21
N THR A 11 -1.10 -11.66 -2.18
CA THR A 11 0.24 -12.21 -1.97
C THR A 11 1.27 -11.33 -2.66
N VAL A 12 2.24 -10.82 -1.92
CA VAL A 12 3.37 -10.05 -2.48
C VAL A 12 4.65 -10.49 -1.78
N TRP A 13 5.68 -10.85 -2.54
CA TRP A 13 7.02 -10.98 -1.98
C TRP A 13 7.64 -9.59 -1.86
N SER A 14 7.92 -9.14 -0.64
CA SER A 14 8.60 -7.86 -0.42
C SER A 14 10.09 -8.09 -0.16
N VAL A 15 10.92 -7.65 -1.09
CA VAL A 15 12.39 -7.70 -0.93
C VAL A 15 12.82 -6.85 0.26
N GLY A 16 12.25 -5.65 0.42
CA GLY A 16 12.55 -4.77 1.55
C GLY A 16 12.16 -5.34 2.92
N LEU A 17 11.21 -6.28 2.98
CA LEU A 17 10.82 -6.95 4.23
C LEU A 17 11.38 -8.38 4.34
N SER A 18 12.02 -8.88 3.29
CA SER A 18 12.48 -10.27 3.14
C SER A 18 11.42 -11.32 3.50
N ARG A 19 10.16 -11.09 3.09
CA ARG A 19 9.04 -12.01 3.37
C ARG A 19 7.85 -11.77 2.45
N ILE A 20 6.93 -12.73 2.46
CA ILE A 20 5.58 -12.55 1.90
C ILE A 20 4.78 -11.59 2.78
N ALA A 21 4.14 -10.62 2.15
CA ALA A 21 3.18 -9.70 2.75
C ALA A 21 1.76 -10.03 2.30
N GLY A 22 0.83 -10.07 3.25
CA GLY A 22 -0.57 -10.39 3.02
C GLY A 22 -0.89 -11.87 3.24
N SER A 23 -1.94 -12.36 2.58
CA SER A 23 -2.42 -13.73 2.68
C SER A 23 -3.03 -14.15 1.35
N ASN A 24 -2.87 -15.44 1.02
CA ASN A 24 -3.41 -15.99 -0.22
C ASN A 24 -4.94 -15.87 -0.26
N ILE A 25 -5.48 -15.71 -1.47
CA ILE A 25 -6.91 -15.62 -1.71
C ILE A 25 -7.26 -16.46 -2.94
N ASP A 26 -8.36 -17.22 -2.86
CA ASP A 26 -8.81 -18.06 -3.98
C ASP A 26 -9.75 -17.31 -4.92
N ASN A 27 -10.48 -16.33 -4.38
CA ASN A 27 -11.44 -15.50 -5.11
C ASN A 27 -11.14 -14.01 -4.89
N PRO A 28 -11.54 -13.13 -5.84
CA PRO A 28 -11.43 -11.68 -5.63
C PRO A 28 -12.12 -11.22 -4.34
N VAL A 29 -11.42 -10.40 -3.55
CA VAL A 29 -11.93 -9.87 -2.27
C VAL A 29 -12.14 -8.37 -2.40
N GLU A 30 -13.30 -7.88 -1.98
CA GLU A 30 -13.55 -6.43 -1.98
C GLU A 30 -12.54 -5.67 -1.11
N ALA A 31 -11.98 -4.61 -1.68
CA ALA A 31 -10.95 -3.78 -1.09
C ALA A 31 -11.51 -2.47 -0.51
N ILE A 32 -10.97 -2.04 0.62
CA ILE A 32 -11.15 -0.67 1.16
C ILE A 32 -9.90 0.20 0.97
N SER A 33 -8.77 -0.43 0.62
CA SER A 33 -7.56 0.24 0.16
C SER A 33 -6.68 -0.74 -0.63
N LEU A 34 -5.94 -0.19 -1.57
CA LEU A 34 -4.94 -0.90 -2.36
C LEU A 34 -3.56 -0.26 -2.17
N ASP A 35 -2.52 -1.06 -2.39
CA ASP A 35 -1.13 -0.60 -2.40
C ASP A 35 -0.80 -0.02 -3.78
N GLU A 36 0.13 0.94 -3.83
CA GLU A 36 0.63 1.60 -5.05
C GLU A 36 1.36 0.71 -6.06
N LEU A 37 1.62 -0.55 -5.72
CA LEU A 37 2.40 -1.47 -6.55
C LEU A 37 1.77 -1.83 -7.91
N LEU A 38 0.48 -2.18 -7.94
CA LEU A 38 -0.18 -2.67 -9.15
C LEU A 38 -1.70 -2.44 -9.06
N PHE A 39 -2.27 -1.87 -10.12
CA PHE A 39 -3.71 -1.72 -10.29
C PHE A 39 -4.08 -1.99 -11.74
N VAL A 40 -5.31 -2.49 -11.92
CA VAL A 40 -5.95 -2.58 -13.21
C VAL A 40 -7.25 -1.79 -13.14
N VAL A 41 -7.39 -0.80 -14.01
CA VAL A 41 -8.59 0.05 -14.07
C VAL A 41 -9.19 -0.07 -15.46
N LYS A 42 -10.50 -0.36 -15.53
CA LYS A 42 -11.22 -0.37 -16.79
C LYS A 42 -11.33 1.06 -17.30
N LYS A 43 -10.77 1.38 -18.47
CA LYS A 43 -10.81 2.75 -19.04
C LYS A 43 -12.23 3.35 -19.08
N SER A 44 -13.24 2.53 -19.38
CA SER A 44 -14.63 2.97 -19.42
C SER A 44 -15.26 3.27 -18.05
N SER A 45 -14.58 3.00 -16.92
CA SER A 45 -15.07 3.39 -15.59
C SER A 45 -14.98 4.90 -15.35
N ASN A 46 -14.22 5.61 -16.19
CA ASN A 46 -13.98 7.04 -16.05
C ASN A 46 -13.45 7.41 -14.64
N LEU A 47 -12.64 6.51 -14.05
CA LEU A 47 -11.90 6.74 -12.81
C LEU A 47 -10.56 7.39 -13.15
N TYR A 48 -10.20 8.42 -12.40
CA TYR A 48 -8.94 9.14 -12.51
C TYR A 48 -8.31 9.25 -11.12
N PHE A 49 -6.99 9.32 -11.09
CA PHE A 49 -6.28 9.71 -9.87
C PHE A 49 -6.52 11.19 -9.60
N ASP A 50 -6.59 11.55 -8.32
CA ASP A 50 -6.72 12.94 -7.89
C ASP A 50 -5.39 13.67 -8.08
N GLU A 51 -5.32 14.59 -9.03
CA GLU A 51 -4.12 15.38 -9.33
C GLU A 51 -3.76 16.37 -8.21
N GLU A 52 -4.69 16.66 -7.28
CA GLU A 52 -4.40 17.48 -6.10
C GLU A 52 -3.69 16.69 -4.99
N LEU A 53 -3.70 15.36 -5.02
CA LEU A 53 -3.03 14.52 -4.03
C LEU A 53 -1.50 14.69 -4.16
N PRO A 54 -0.80 15.23 -3.15
CA PRO A 54 0.62 15.48 -3.27
C PRO A 54 1.43 14.18 -3.21
N GLY A 55 2.47 14.10 -4.05
CA GLY A 55 3.48 13.05 -4.02
C GLY A 55 3.01 11.72 -4.60
N TRP A 56 3.69 10.64 -4.20
CA TRP A 56 3.52 9.30 -4.78
C TRP A 56 2.97 8.28 -3.78
N HIS A 57 2.17 8.75 -2.82
CA HIS A 57 1.64 7.90 -1.75
C HIS A 57 0.13 8.04 -1.63
N MET A 58 -0.51 6.95 -1.18
CA MET A 58 -1.92 6.85 -0.87
C MET A 58 -2.88 7.00 -2.05
N TYR A 59 -2.39 7.13 -3.28
CA TYR A 59 -3.26 7.19 -4.46
C TYR A 59 -3.95 5.85 -4.72
N GLY A 60 -3.37 4.73 -4.26
CA GLY A 60 -4.03 3.42 -4.28
C GLY A 60 -5.19 3.32 -3.29
N THR A 61 -5.11 4.02 -2.17
CA THR A 61 -6.25 4.16 -1.25
C THR A 61 -7.26 5.14 -1.84
N ASP A 62 -6.81 6.29 -2.33
CA ASP A 62 -7.70 7.35 -2.83
C ASP A 62 -8.60 6.87 -3.97
N ILE A 63 -8.04 6.18 -4.97
CA ILE A 63 -8.80 5.71 -6.14
C ILE A 63 -9.89 4.70 -5.75
N VAL A 64 -9.68 3.89 -4.71
CA VAL A 64 -10.70 2.98 -4.17
C VAL A 64 -11.86 3.79 -3.59
N TRP A 65 -11.58 4.88 -2.89
CA TRP A 65 -12.61 5.74 -2.31
C TRP A 65 -13.33 6.61 -3.34
N GLU A 66 -12.63 7.07 -4.39
CA GLU A 66 -13.26 7.68 -5.56
C GLU A 66 -14.19 6.70 -6.28
N ALA A 67 -13.78 5.44 -6.43
CA ALA A 67 -14.65 4.38 -6.97
C ALA A 67 -15.90 4.16 -6.11
N LEU A 68 -15.74 4.06 -4.79
CA LEU A 68 -16.86 3.92 -3.85
C LEU A 68 -17.83 5.12 -3.92
N LYS A 69 -17.32 6.35 -4.04
CA LYS A 69 -18.14 7.56 -4.23
C LYS A 69 -18.98 7.48 -5.50
N LYS A 70 -18.48 6.81 -6.54
CA LYS A 70 -19.20 6.50 -7.80
C LYS A 70 -20.03 5.21 -7.74
N LYS A 71 -20.24 4.63 -6.55
CA LYS A 71 -20.95 3.34 -6.34
C LYS A 71 -20.31 2.16 -7.09
N MET A 72 -18.99 2.22 -7.29
CA MET A 72 -18.20 1.14 -7.89
C MET A 72 -17.43 0.40 -6.80
N ASN A 73 -17.20 -0.89 -7.03
CA ASN A 73 -16.41 -1.73 -6.14
C ASN A 73 -14.96 -1.82 -6.65
N SER A 74 -14.02 -2.03 -5.73
CA SER A 74 -12.63 -2.34 -6.01
C SER A 74 -12.27 -3.68 -5.37
N TYR A 75 -11.38 -4.44 -6.00
CA TYR A 75 -11.08 -5.81 -5.57
C TYR A 75 -9.57 -6.05 -5.46
N ILE A 76 -9.19 -6.87 -4.50
CA ILE A 76 -7.89 -7.54 -4.43
C ILE A 76 -8.05 -8.87 -5.19
N ILE A 77 -7.16 -9.14 -6.14
CA ILE A 77 -7.15 -10.36 -6.94
C ILE A 77 -5.95 -11.24 -6.58
N ASN A 78 -6.03 -12.53 -6.91
CA ASN A 78 -4.89 -13.43 -6.82
C ASN A 78 -3.94 -13.20 -7.99
N ALA A 79 -3.04 -12.23 -7.84
CA ALA A 79 -1.98 -11.92 -8.79
C ALA A 79 -0.68 -11.71 -8.00
N PRO A 80 0.02 -12.80 -7.63
CA PRO A 80 1.21 -12.68 -6.80
C PRO A 80 2.33 -11.96 -7.56
N VAL A 81 2.99 -11.00 -6.90
CA VAL A 81 4.02 -10.16 -7.52
C VAL A 81 5.24 -9.98 -6.61
N ILE A 82 6.38 -9.68 -7.23
CA ILE A 82 7.60 -9.28 -6.52
C ILE A 82 7.62 -7.76 -6.33
N HIS A 83 7.53 -7.30 -5.08
CA HIS A 83 7.81 -5.92 -4.73
C HIS A 83 9.31 -5.74 -4.46
N ASN A 84 10.07 -5.43 -5.52
CA ASN A 84 11.52 -5.27 -5.49
C ASN A 84 11.97 -3.92 -4.92
N SER A 85 11.43 -3.55 -3.76
CA SER A 85 11.74 -2.30 -3.05
C SER A 85 12.86 -2.49 -2.03
N LEU A 86 13.48 -1.36 -1.64
CA LEU A 86 14.31 -1.31 -0.43
C LEU A 86 13.42 -1.20 0.82
N PRO A 87 13.93 -1.55 2.02
CA PRO A 87 13.18 -1.35 3.26
C PRO A 87 12.87 0.13 3.50
N ILE A 88 11.64 0.39 3.96
CA ILE A 88 11.19 1.71 4.41
C ILE A 88 11.12 1.71 5.93
N PHE A 89 11.92 2.58 6.54
CA PHE A 89 12.11 2.61 7.99
C PHE A 89 11.21 3.62 8.71
N TYR A 90 10.86 4.71 8.03
CA TYR A 90 9.98 5.74 8.52
C TYR A 90 9.28 6.42 7.34
N PHE A 91 8.20 7.13 7.63
CA PHE A 91 7.47 7.89 6.62
C PHE A 91 8.05 9.30 6.50
N ASP A 92 8.48 9.64 5.29
CA ASP A 92 9.11 10.90 4.96
C ASP A 92 8.13 12.08 4.95
N LYS A 93 8.55 13.22 4.39
CA LYS A 93 7.72 14.42 4.30
C LYS A 93 6.58 14.24 3.31
N ASP A 94 6.81 13.59 2.17
CA ASP A 94 5.80 13.45 1.13
C ASP A 94 4.71 12.48 1.56
N PHE A 95 5.07 11.35 2.20
CA PHE A 95 4.09 10.46 2.81
C PHE A 95 3.21 11.18 3.83
N LYS A 96 3.79 12.06 4.67
CA LYS A 96 3.01 12.86 5.62
C LYS A 96 2.04 13.81 4.90
N LYS A 97 2.47 14.47 3.83
CA LYS A 97 1.58 15.34 3.03
C LYS A 97 0.40 14.55 2.49
N SER A 98 0.64 13.40 1.84
CA SER A 98 -0.41 12.52 1.32
C SER A 98 -1.33 12.01 2.44
N TYR A 99 -0.76 11.60 3.59
CA TYR A 99 -1.55 11.19 4.77
C TYR A 99 -2.53 12.28 5.22
N PHE A 100 -2.07 13.52 5.35
CA PHE A 100 -2.92 14.61 5.82
C PHE A 100 -3.93 15.06 4.75
N PHE A 101 -3.55 14.99 3.47
CA PHE A 101 -4.45 15.23 2.35
C PHE A 101 -5.61 14.23 2.36
N ILE A 102 -5.33 12.92 2.33
CA ILE A 102 -6.35 11.85 2.34
C ILE A 102 -7.20 11.92 3.61
N ARG A 103 -6.59 12.18 4.77
CA ARG A 103 -7.32 12.38 6.02
C ARG A 103 -8.30 13.55 5.94
N LYS A 104 -7.95 14.66 5.28
CA LYS A 104 -8.84 15.81 5.10
C LYS A 104 -9.94 15.48 4.10
N LYS A 105 -9.58 14.95 2.93
CA LYS A 105 -10.50 14.60 1.83
C LYS A 105 -11.58 13.63 2.28
N TRP A 106 -11.20 12.54 2.94
CA TRP A 106 -12.12 11.47 3.37
C TRP A 106 -12.49 11.55 4.84
N ARG A 107 -12.45 12.74 5.46
CA ARG A 107 -12.67 12.94 6.90
C ARG A 107 -13.94 12.29 7.45
N LYS A 108 -15.02 12.25 6.66
CA LYS A 108 -16.32 11.67 7.04
C LYS A 108 -16.30 10.13 7.15
N HIS A 109 -15.31 9.48 6.56
CA HIS A 109 -15.22 8.02 6.49
C HIS A 109 -14.06 7.44 7.32
N LEU A 110 -13.41 8.29 8.12
CA LEU A 110 -12.33 7.83 9.00
C LEU A 110 -12.90 6.97 10.14
N PRO A 111 -12.20 5.91 10.56
CA PRO A 111 -10.84 5.54 10.16
C PRO A 111 -10.76 4.73 8.85
N ILE A 112 -9.68 4.92 8.09
CA ILE A 112 -9.39 4.15 6.87
C ILE A 112 -8.08 3.38 7.08
N LYS A 113 -8.12 2.05 6.95
CA LYS A 113 -6.93 1.21 7.02
C LYS A 113 -6.28 1.10 5.63
N THR A 114 -5.01 1.52 5.54
CA THR A 114 -4.15 1.30 4.37
C THR A 114 -3.22 0.10 4.58
N THR A 115 -2.48 -0.29 3.55
CA THR A 115 -1.47 -1.37 3.62
C THR A 115 -0.35 -1.05 4.63
N CYS A 116 -0.01 0.23 4.78
CA CYS A 116 1.10 0.67 5.62
C CYS A 116 0.65 1.26 6.97
N VAL A 117 -0.48 1.98 7.02
CA VAL A 117 -0.90 2.77 8.18
C VAL A 117 -2.42 2.73 8.39
N MET A 118 -2.87 3.27 9.52
CA MET A 118 -4.28 3.61 9.73
C MET A 118 -4.40 5.12 9.66
N ILE A 119 -5.29 5.62 8.81
CA ILE A 119 -5.65 7.03 8.72
C ILE A 119 -6.78 7.25 9.71
N SER A 120 -6.46 7.84 10.85
CA SER A 120 -7.40 8.08 11.95
C SER A 120 -7.86 9.54 12.01
N ARG A 121 -9.02 9.76 12.65
CA ARG A 121 -9.55 11.11 12.90
C ARG A 121 -8.54 11.97 13.65
N PHE A 122 -7.86 11.41 14.64
CA PHE A 122 -6.74 12.04 15.34
C PHE A 122 -5.42 11.41 14.89
N ALA A 123 -4.52 12.21 14.32
CA ALA A 123 -3.27 11.73 13.72
C ALA A 123 -2.16 11.43 14.76
N LEU A 124 -2.43 11.59 16.06
CA LEU A 124 -1.42 11.51 17.11
C LEU A 124 -0.68 10.17 17.11
N LYS A 125 -1.40 9.05 16.99
CA LYS A 125 -0.81 7.70 16.94
C LYS A 125 0.15 7.53 15.76
N PHE A 126 -0.20 8.06 14.58
CA PHE A 126 0.66 8.06 13.40
C PHE A 126 1.92 8.90 13.63
N LEU A 127 1.77 10.13 14.14
CA LEU A 127 2.88 11.05 14.37
C LEU A 127 3.88 10.49 15.39
N ILE A 128 3.39 9.98 16.53
CA ILE A 128 4.23 9.38 17.57
C ILE A 128 4.99 8.17 17.01
N LYS A 129 4.28 7.22 16.37
CA LYS A 129 4.91 6.02 15.80
C LYS A 129 5.97 6.39 14.76
N ASN A 130 5.69 7.35 13.88
CA ASN A 130 6.64 7.77 12.86
C ASN A 130 7.87 8.47 13.47
N LYS A 131 7.70 9.27 14.53
CA LYS A 131 8.82 9.91 15.23
C LYS A 131 9.70 8.89 15.95
N ILE A 132 9.10 7.91 16.64
CA ILE A 132 9.83 6.80 17.27
C ILE A 132 10.64 6.04 16.21
N ASN A 133 10.04 5.72 15.08
CA ASN A 133 10.71 5.03 13.98
C ASN A 133 11.87 5.85 13.38
N GLN A 134 11.71 7.16 13.21
CA GLN A 134 12.81 8.04 12.77
C GLN A 134 13.99 7.95 13.73
N ILE A 135 13.76 8.07 15.05
CA ILE A 135 14.83 8.04 16.06
C ILE A 135 15.53 6.68 16.08
N ARG A 136 14.76 5.58 16.08
CA ARG A 136 15.31 4.21 16.09
C ARG A 136 16.18 3.93 14.87
N ASN A 137 15.76 4.39 13.69
CA ASN A 137 16.42 4.03 12.45
C ASN A 137 17.59 4.93 12.04
N VAL A 138 17.81 6.06 12.72
CA VAL A 138 19.08 6.80 12.64
C VAL A 138 20.26 5.89 13.02
N LYS A 139 20.04 4.93 13.93
CA LYS A 139 21.07 3.97 14.40
C LYS A 139 21.28 2.78 13.45
N ASN A 140 20.34 2.48 12.56
CA ASN A 140 20.34 1.31 11.66
C ASN A 140 20.93 1.58 10.26
N LYS A 141 21.54 2.75 10.02
CA LYS A 141 22.17 3.13 8.74
C LYS A 141 23.32 2.23 8.28
N ARG A 142 23.68 1.19 9.04
CA ARG A 142 24.85 0.32 8.79
C ARG A 142 24.60 -0.87 7.88
N ASN A 143 23.35 -1.13 7.47
CA ASN A 143 23.01 -2.31 6.67
C ASN A 143 22.98 -2.00 5.16
N ASN A 144 23.71 -2.79 4.38
CA ASN A 144 23.71 -2.76 2.93
C ASN A 144 22.51 -3.53 2.36
N TYR A 145 21.32 -2.95 2.43
CA TYR A 145 20.14 -3.52 1.78
C TYR A 145 20.27 -3.41 0.25
N LYS A 146 19.98 -4.52 -0.44
CA LYS A 146 20.01 -4.59 -1.90
C LYS A 146 18.67 -5.06 -2.42
N ARG A 147 18.32 -4.56 -3.61
CA ARG A 147 17.22 -5.10 -4.40
C ARG A 147 17.59 -6.49 -4.92
N CYS A 148 16.60 -7.31 -5.21
CA CYS A 148 16.78 -8.57 -5.92
C CYS A 148 17.35 -8.27 -7.32
N CYS A 149 18.43 -8.94 -7.69
CA CYS A 149 19.09 -8.76 -8.99
C CYS A 149 18.28 -9.34 -10.15
N ASN A 150 17.53 -10.42 -9.91
CA ASN A 150 16.70 -11.08 -10.90
C ASN A 150 15.31 -11.40 -10.30
N PRO A 151 14.37 -10.44 -10.28
CA PRO A 151 13.04 -10.64 -9.72
C PRO A 151 12.21 -11.66 -10.52
N VAL A 152 12.48 -11.86 -11.81
CA VAL A 152 11.80 -12.88 -12.64
C VAL A 152 12.18 -14.28 -12.17
N LYS A 153 13.49 -14.53 -12.00
CA LYS A 153 13.96 -15.81 -11.44
C LYS A 153 13.34 -16.08 -10.06
N LEU A 154 13.28 -15.05 -9.21
CA LEU A 154 12.64 -15.16 -7.90
C LEU A 154 11.13 -15.45 -8.01
N ALA A 155 10.44 -14.85 -8.98
CA ALA A 155 9.03 -15.14 -9.23
C ALA A 155 8.80 -16.60 -9.63
N VAL A 156 9.65 -17.14 -10.51
CA VAL A 156 9.63 -18.57 -10.89
C VAL A 156 9.93 -19.47 -9.69
N GLU A 157 10.96 -19.16 -8.89
CA GLU A 157 11.30 -19.91 -7.66
C GLU A 157 10.16 -19.91 -6.62
N LEU A 158 9.39 -18.84 -6.55
CA LEU A 158 8.21 -18.72 -5.68
C LEU A 158 6.92 -19.27 -6.32
N GLY A 159 6.98 -19.78 -7.56
CA GLY A 159 5.84 -20.33 -8.29
C GLY A 159 4.82 -19.29 -8.73
N TYR A 160 5.22 -18.02 -8.87
CA TYR A 160 4.34 -16.94 -9.35
C TYR A 160 4.27 -16.90 -10.89
N GLU A 161 5.32 -17.37 -11.55
CA GLU A 161 5.43 -17.44 -13.00
C GLU A 161 5.91 -18.84 -13.41
N ASN A 162 5.56 -19.26 -14.63
CA ASN A 162 6.11 -20.47 -15.24
C ASN A 162 7.52 -20.19 -15.77
N ALA A 163 8.39 -21.20 -15.75
CA ALA A 163 9.75 -21.13 -16.28
C ALA A 163 9.78 -21.08 -17.82
#